data_AF-A0A6P0X6Y4-F1
#
_entry.id   AF-A0A6P0X6Y4-F1
#
_cell.length_a   1.000
_cell.length_b   1.000
_cell.length_c   1.000
_cell.angle_alpha   90.00
_cell.angle_beta   90.00
_cell.angle_gamma   90.00
#
_symmetry.space_group_name_H-M   'P 1'
#
loop_
_entity.id
_entity.type
_entity.pdbx_description
1 polymer ?
#
loop_
_entity_poly.entity_id
_entity_poly.type
_entity_poly.pdbx_seq_one_letter_code
_entity_poly.pdbx_strand_id
1 'polypeptide(L)'
;MMGGIDKIFPEFLPEQVRQLAYYSGLGQFWRVMSDIFMSLSDAYNQGKITSIPQVVEHILNGLVADASKPITYAPQIGNQRYDIIPESVGLTFLMDTGVPYVEAVFFRGTPFLGTVSYNAQAYQIPYEQGRFAYGALYADPLPIGGAGIPPTLLMQDMLHFLPDYLQEVYQRSRRGEDDVRVRICQTFQKSMFCVTTAAIVGLAPHPLDTTTPEEQEANRVYLETWMDRFITSRLGDVNKS
;
A
#
# COMPACT_ATOMS: atom_id res chain seq x y z
N MET A 1 22.95 -29.71 -9.91
CA MET A 1 23.41 -28.32 -9.79
C MET A 1 22.90 -27.67 -8.49
N MET A 2 21.58 -27.60 -8.26
CA MET A 2 21.04 -26.97 -7.03
C MET A 2 21.43 -27.67 -5.72
N GLY A 3 21.46 -29.01 -5.66
CA GLY A 3 21.96 -29.72 -4.47
C GLY A 3 23.47 -29.55 -4.21
N GLY A 4 24.23 -29.02 -5.17
CA GLY A 4 25.63 -28.62 -4.95
C GLY A 4 25.74 -27.22 -4.34
N ILE A 5 24.87 -26.30 -4.76
CA ILE A 5 24.78 -24.94 -4.19
C ILE A 5 24.34 -25.02 -2.74
N ASP A 6 23.33 -25.85 -2.41
CA ASP A 6 22.86 -26.05 -1.04
C ASP A 6 23.97 -26.52 -0.08
N LYS A 7 24.82 -27.44 -0.54
CA LYS A 7 25.94 -27.95 0.27
C LYS A 7 27.03 -26.93 0.53
N ILE A 8 27.29 -26.03 -0.42
CA ILE A 8 28.36 -25.04 -0.33
C ILE A 8 27.85 -23.75 0.33
N PHE A 9 26.58 -23.41 0.11
CA PHE A 9 25.91 -22.20 0.57
C PHE A 9 24.54 -22.55 1.19
N PRO A 10 24.52 -23.17 2.40
CA PRO A 10 23.30 -23.73 2.98
C PRO A 10 22.20 -22.69 3.25
N GLU A 11 22.55 -21.41 3.41
CA GLU A 11 21.56 -20.35 3.66
C GLU A 11 21.01 -19.71 2.37
N PHE A 12 21.62 -19.95 1.21
CA PHE A 12 21.23 -19.28 -0.03
C PHE A 12 19.83 -19.69 -0.48
N LEU A 13 19.53 -20.99 -0.53
CA LEU A 13 18.23 -21.50 -0.96
C LEU A 13 17.11 -21.22 0.07
N PRO A 14 17.31 -21.37 1.39
CA PRO A 14 16.35 -20.92 2.38
C PRO A 14 15.97 -19.45 2.24
N GLU A 15 16.91 -18.56 1.91
CA GLU A 15 16.59 -17.14 1.69
C GLU A 15 15.69 -16.93 0.46
N GLN A 16 15.91 -17.68 -0.61
CA GLN A 16 14.99 -17.67 -1.76
C GLN A 16 13.59 -18.16 -1.36
N VAL A 17 13.48 -19.16 -0.48
CA VAL A 17 12.19 -19.61 0.04
C VAL A 17 11.51 -18.52 0.88
N ARG A 18 12.26 -17.77 1.71
CA ARG A 18 11.72 -16.61 2.44
C ARG A 18 11.19 -15.55 1.49
N GLN A 19 11.93 -15.20 0.44
CA GLN A 19 11.46 -14.26 -0.58
C GLN A 19 10.14 -14.72 -1.24
N LEU A 20 10.05 -16.00 -1.62
CA LEU A 20 8.84 -16.57 -2.20
C LEU A 20 7.65 -16.55 -1.22
N ALA A 21 7.91 -16.76 0.07
CA ALA A 21 6.89 -16.63 1.11
C ALA A 21 6.37 -15.19 1.21
N TYR A 22 7.24 -14.18 1.15
CA TYR A 22 6.82 -12.77 1.07
C TYR A 22 5.98 -12.47 -0.19
N TYR A 23 6.35 -13.02 -1.35
CA TYR A 23 5.55 -12.88 -2.56
C TYR A 23 4.18 -13.55 -2.44
N SER A 24 4.10 -14.71 -1.81
CA SER A 24 2.82 -15.37 -1.52
C SER A 24 1.95 -14.54 -0.58
N GLY A 25 2.52 -14.00 0.49
CA GLY A 25 1.81 -13.11 1.41
C GLY A 25 1.29 -11.84 0.72
N LEU A 26 2.12 -11.21 -0.12
CA LEU A 26 1.73 -10.04 -0.92
C LEU A 26 0.60 -10.38 -1.91
N GLY A 27 0.63 -11.55 -2.54
CA GLY A 27 -0.45 -12.00 -3.42
C GLY A 27 -1.76 -12.22 -2.68
N GLN A 28 -1.70 -12.81 -1.48
CA GLN A 28 -2.88 -13.00 -0.63
C GLN A 28 -3.46 -11.67 -0.13
N PHE A 29 -2.60 -10.71 0.23
CA PHE A 29 -3.01 -9.33 0.54
C PHE A 29 -3.80 -8.70 -0.62
N TRP A 30 -3.25 -8.78 -1.84
CA TRP A 30 -3.89 -8.18 -3.01
C TRP A 30 -5.20 -8.86 -3.42
N ARG A 31 -5.41 -10.14 -3.09
CA ARG A 31 -6.71 -10.80 -3.29
C ARG A 31 -7.79 -10.09 -2.49
N VAL A 32 -7.55 -9.85 -1.20
CA VAL A 32 -8.50 -9.15 -0.32
C VAL A 32 -8.73 -7.72 -0.81
N MET A 33 -7.65 -6.96 -1.06
CA MET A 33 -7.78 -5.57 -1.51
C MET A 33 -8.49 -5.45 -2.87
N SER A 34 -8.26 -6.40 -3.79
CA SER A 34 -8.94 -6.44 -5.08
C SER A 34 -10.46 -6.59 -4.91
N ASP A 35 -10.94 -7.49 -4.04
CA ASP A 35 -12.38 -7.65 -3.76
C ASP A 35 -13.00 -6.37 -3.19
N ILE A 36 -12.29 -5.70 -2.28
CA ILE A 36 -12.71 -4.42 -1.69
C ILE A 36 -12.84 -3.34 -2.77
N PHE A 37 -11.85 -3.19 -3.65
CA PHE A 37 -11.88 -2.15 -4.70
C PHE A 37 -12.92 -2.42 -5.79
N MET A 38 -13.13 -3.69 -6.17
CA MET A 38 -14.16 -4.06 -7.14
C MET A 38 -15.56 -3.74 -6.59
N SER A 39 -15.84 -4.17 -5.35
CA SER A 39 -17.14 -3.88 -4.71
C SER A 39 -17.38 -2.37 -4.48
N LEU A 40 -16.31 -1.61 -4.22
CA LEU A 40 -16.39 -0.14 -4.11
C LEU A 40 -16.78 0.49 -5.46
N SER A 41 -16.16 0.04 -6.56
CA SER A 41 -16.49 0.51 -7.91
C SER A 41 -17.94 0.21 -8.27
N ASP A 42 -18.41 -1.00 -7.99
CA ASP A 42 -19.81 -1.40 -8.20
C ASP A 42 -20.79 -0.55 -7.38
N ALA A 43 -20.47 -0.29 -6.11
CA ALA A 43 -21.29 0.55 -5.24
C ALA A 43 -21.33 2.01 -5.71
N TYR A 44 -20.21 2.54 -6.21
CA TYR A 44 -20.15 3.86 -6.82
C TYR A 44 -21.01 3.94 -8.09
N ASN A 45 -20.91 2.95 -8.99
CA ASN A 45 -21.70 2.89 -10.22
C ASN A 45 -23.22 2.79 -9.94
N GLN A 46 -23.60 2.20 -8.80
CA GLN A 46 -24.99 2.13 -8.33
C GLN A 46 -25.46 3.42 -7.61
N GLY A 47 -24.61 4.44 -7.47
CA GLY A 47 -24.92 5.69 -6.77
C GLY A 47 -24.97 5.57 -5.24
N LYS A 48 -24.46 4.47 -4.67
CA LYS A 48 -24.43 4.25 -3.21
C LYS A 48 -23.29 5.01 -2.52
N ILE A 49 -22.21 5.26 -3.25
CA ILE A 49 -21.06 6.04 -2.78
C ILE A 49 -21.17 7.44 -3.37
N THR A 50 -21.41 8.44 -2.53
CA THR A 50 -21.60 9.84 -2.92
C THR A 50 -20.62 10.79 -2.23
N SER A 51 -19.79 10.27 -1.32
CA SER A 51 -18.84 11.07 -0.54
C SER A 51 -17.57 10.30 -0.17
N ILE A 52 -16.49 11.03 0.15
CA ILE A 52 -15.23 10.44 0.58
C ILE A 52 -15.34 9.66 1.91
N PRO A 53 -16.08 10.13 2.94
CA PRO A 53 -16.30 9.33 4.15
C PRO A 53 -16.89 7.94 3.85
N GLN A 54 -17.81 7.83 2.89
CA GLN A 54 -18.36 6.53 2.49
C GLN A 54 -17.34 5.65 1.77
N VAL A 55 -16.39 6.23 1.02
CA VAL A 55 -15.25 5.48 0.45
C VAL A 55 -14.40 4.90 1.57
N VAL A 56 -14.05 5.71 2.56
CA VAL A 56 -13.24 5.30 3.72
C VAL A 56 -13.96 4.20 4.52
N GLU A 57 -15.25 4.39 4.79
CA GLU A 57 -16.08 3.42 5.51
C GLU A 57 -16.17 2.08 4.76
N HIS A 58 -16.37 2.10 3.44
CA HIS A 58 -16.41 0.88 2.63
C HIS A 58 -15.08 0.10 2.72
N ILE A 59 -13.95 0.79 2.60
CA ILE A 59 -12.63 0.17 2.71
C ILE A 59 -12.42 -0.40 4.12
N LEU A 60 -12.77 0.36 5.16
CA LEU A 60 -12.67 -0.07 6.55
C LEU A 60 -13.47 -1.36 6.79
N ASN A 61 -14.74 -1.37 6.37
CA ASN A 61 -15.60 -2.54 6.53
C ASN A 61 -15.02 -3.78 5.81
N GLY A 62 -14.46 -3.58 4.61
CA GLY A 62 -13.78 -4.65 3.87
C GLY A 62 -12.56 -5.20 4.60
N LEU A 63 -11.71 -4.32 5.16
CA LEU A 63 -10.52 -4.72 5.93
C LEU A 63 -10.90 -5.49 7.19
N VAL A 64 -11.94 -5.05 7.91
CA VAL A 64 -12.45 -5.71 9.12
C VAL A 64 -13.06 -7.07 8.79
N ALA A 65 -13.82 -7.18 7.71
CA ALA A 65 -14.50 -8.42 7.32
C ALA A 65 -13.53 -9.58 7.07
N ASP A 66 -12.36 -9.29 6.48
CA ASP A 66 -11.32 -10.29 6.18
C ASP A 66 -10.17 -10.27 7.20
N ALA A 67 -10.30 -9.56 8.33
CA ALA A 67 -9.17 -9.27 9.22
C ALA A 67 -8.44 -10.53 9.74
N SER A 68 -9.21 -11.57 10.09
CA SER A 68 -8.72 -12.85 10.62
C SER A 68 -8.43 -13.90 9.55
N LYS A 69 -8.56 -13.56 8.26
CA LYS A 69 -8.33 -14.49 7.15
C LYS A 69 -6.90 -15.04 7.22
N PRO A 70 -6.70 -16.37 7.21
CA PRO A 70 -5.39 -16.94 7.44
C PRO A 70 -4.45 -16.68 6.26
N ILE A 71 -3.16 -16.44 6.57
CA ILE A 71 -2.09 -16.32 5.59
C ILE A 71 -1.25 -17.59 5.63
N THR A 72 -1.24 -18.33 4.53
CA THR A 72 -0.56 -19.63 4.43
C THR A 72 0.28 -19.73 3.16
N TYR A 73 1.29 -20.60 3.16
CA TYR A 73 2.10 -20.86 1.98
C TYR A 73 2.48 -22.33 1.93
N ALA A 74 1.93 -23.02 0.93
CA ALA A 74 2.16 -24.45 0.75
C ALA A 74 2.35 -24.81 -0.74
N PRO A 75 3.53 -24.53 -1.33
CA PRO A 75 3.79 -24.86 -2.72
C PRO A 75 3.69 -26.36 -2.98
N GLN A 76 3.15 -26.71 -4.14
CA GLN A 76 3.07 -28.07 -4.62
C GLN A 76 4.15 -28.32 -5.68
N ILE A 77 5.00 -29.32 -5.44
CA ILE A 77 6.08 -29.71 -6.34
C ILE A 77 5.86 -31.18 -6.70
N GLY A 78 5.47 -31.43 -7.95
CA GLY A 78 5.00 -32.74 -8.38
C GLY A 78 3.76 -33.17 -7.59
N ASN A 79 3.83 -34.35 -6.98
CA ASN A 79 2.73 -34.91 -6.17
C ASN A 79 2.86 -34.60 -4.67
N GLN A 80 3.81 -33.77 -4.27
CA GLN A 80 4.05 -33.44 -2.86
C GLN A 80 3.73 -31.96 -2.58
N ARG A 81 2.97 -31.74 -1.51
CA ARG A 81 2.73 -30.42 -0.92
C ARG A 81 3.74 -30.19 0.21
N TYR A 82 4.32 -29.00 0.26
CA TYR A 82 5.26 -28.59 1.30
C TYR A 82 4.66 -27.45 2.09
N ASP A 83 4.26 -27.67 3.34
CA ASP A 83 3.69 -26.63 4.18
C ASP A 83 4.80 -25.74 4.77
N ILE A 84 5.12 -24.65 4.07
CA ILE A 84 6.17 -23.68 4.46
C ILE A 84 5.64 -22.72 5.53
N ILE A 85 4.42 -22.21 5.35
CA ILE A 85 3.67 -21.45 6.35
C ILE A 85 2.33 -22.16 6.54
N PRO A 86 2.20 -23.06 7.52
CA PRO A 86 0.94 -23.72 7.83
C PRO A 86 0.01 -22.79 8.62
N GLU A 87 -1.30 -23.06 8.54
CA GLU A 87 -2.34 -22.30 9.27
C GLU A 87 -2.12 -22.32 10.79
N SER A 88 -1.51 -23.37 11.33
CA SER A 88 -1.20 -23.50 12.77
C SER A 88 -0.23 -22.43 13.30
N VAL A 89 0.47 -21.68 12.44
CA VAL A 89 1.27 -20.51 12.85
C VAL A 89 0.37 -19.35 13.27
N GLY A 90 -0.87 -19.29 12.77
CA GLY A 90 -1.84 -18.28 13.14
C GLY A 90 -1.63 -16.90 12.51
N LEU A 91 -0.91 -16.82 11.38
CA LEU A 91 -0.79 -15.55 10.63
C LEU A 91 -2.13 -15.18 9.98
N THR A 92 -2.45 -13.90 10.03
CA THR A 92 -3.73 -13.32 9.61
C THR A 92 -3.53 -12.17 8.64
N PHE A 93 -4.53 -11.92 7.81
CA PHE A 93 -4.48 -10.88 6.78
C PHE A 93 -4.15 -9.51 7.37
N LEU A 94 -4.94 -9.00 8.32
CA LEU A 94 -4.81 -7.61 8.73
C LEU A 94 -3.49 -7.35 9.45
N MET A 95 -3.19 -8.13 10.50
CA MET A 95 -2.03 -7.86 11.35
C MET A 95 -0.70 -8.25 10.69
N ASP A 96 -0.67 -9.32 9.90
CA ASP A 96 0.60 -9.87 9.38
C ASP A 96 0.89 -9.47 7.94
N THR A 97 -0.12 -9.00 7.18
CA THR A 97 0.10 -8.52 5.80
C THR A 97 -0.43 -7.11 5.56
N GLY A 98 -1.62 -6.76 6.05
CA GLY A 98 -2.24 -5.46 5.81
C GLY A 98 -1.50 -4.29 6.46
N VAL A 99 -1.33 -4.34 7.79
CA VAL A 99 -0.60 -3.29 8.53
C VAL A 99 0.86 -3.17 8.08
N PRO A 100 1.64 -4.27 7.93
CA PRO A 100 3.00 -4.19 7.42
C PRO A 100 3.09 -3.65 6.00
N TYR A 101 2.12 -3.97 5.13
CA TYR A 101 2.09 -3.46 3.75
C TYR A 101 1.93 -1.93 3.72
N VAL A 102 0.99 -1.39 4.50
CA VAL A 102 0.80 0.07 4.59
C VAL A 102 2.08 0.74 5.04
N GLU A 103 2.72 0.23 6.09
CA GLU A 103 3.99 0.77 6.58
C GLU A 103 5.11 0.71 5.53
N ALA A 104 5.27 -0.44 4.87
CA ALA A 104 6.35 -0.67 3.92
C ALA A 104 6.17 0.08 2.59
N VAL A 105 4.95 0.15 2.06
CA VAL A 105 4.68 0.65 0.71
C VAL A 105 4.12 2.07 0.70
N PHE A 106 3.25 2.42 1.65
CA PHE A 106 2.61 3.75 1.65
C PHE A 106 3.47 4.79 2.37
N PHE A 107 4.12 4.40 3.47
CA PHE A 107 4.98 5.30 4.24
C PHE A 107 6.44 5.23 3.81
N ARG A 108 7.07 4.07 4.01
CA ARG A 108 8.53 3.96 3.83
C ARG A 108 8.93 4.01 2.37
N GLY A 109 8.48 3.05 1.58
CA GLY A 109 8.96 2.83 0.22
C GLY A 109 10.47 2.61 0.17
N THR A 110 10.98 2.31 -1.02
CA THR A 110 12.42 2.34 -1.29
C THR A 110 12.78 3.70 -1.89
N PRO A 111 13.93 4.30 -1.54
CA PRO A 111 14.37 5.54 -2.17
C PRO A 111 14.47 5.38 -3.69
N PHE A 112 14.00 6.37 -4.46
CA PHE A 112 14.01 6.25 -5.92
C PHE A 112 15.38 6.66 -6.46
N LEU A 113 15.98 5.80 -7.27
CA LEU A 113 17.29 6.03 -7.87
C LEU A 113 17.33 7.32 -8.72
N GLY A 114 16.19 7.74 -9.28
CA GLY A 114 16.06 8.96 -10.07
C GLY A 114 15.84 10.24 -9.24
N THR A 115 15.63 10.15 -7.92
CA THR A 115 15.33 11.34 -7.08
C THR A 115 16.33 11.59 -5.96
N VAL A 116 17.06 10.56 -5.53
CA VAL A 116 18.06 10.69 -4.45
C VAL A 116 19.35 9.95 -4.77
N SER A 117 20.44 10.45 -4.22
CA SER A 117 21.77 9.85 -4.32
C SER A 117 21.97 8.79 -3.24
N TYR A 118 22.44 7.62 -3.69
CA TYR A 118 22.89 6.52 -2.82
C TYR A 118 24.34 6.70 -2.35
N ASN A 119 24.97 7.84 -2.67
CA ASN A 119 26.29 8.16 -2.13
C ASN A 119 26.19 8.34 -0.60
N ALA A 120 26.86 7.45 0.15
CA ALA A 120 26.88 7.48 1.61
C ALA A 120 27.38 8.81 2.19
N GLN A 121 28.21 9.56 1.46
CA GLN A 121 28.73 10.87 1.91
C GLN A 121 27.73 12.02 1.69
N ALA A 122 26.70 11.82 0.85
CA ALA A 122 25.71 12.84 0.56
C ALA A 122 24.58 12.88 1.60
N TYR A 123 24.44 11.83 2.43
CA TYR A 123 23.43 11.71 3.49
C TYR A 123 21.99 12.00 3.05
N GLN A 124 21.65 11.73 1.78
CA GLN A 124 20.30 11.95 1.23
C GLN A 124 19.31 10.84 1.57
N ILE A 125 19.81 9.67 1.99
CA ILE A 125 19.01 8.54 2.44
C ILE A 125 19.27 8.36 3.94
N PRO A 126 18.23 8.34 4.79
CA PRO A 126 18.38 8.05 6.21
C PRO A 126 19.10 6.71 6.43
N TYR A 127 19.89 6.60 7.51
CA TYR A 127 20.50 5.32 7.88
C TYR A 127 19.44 4.34 8.44
N GLU A 128 18.47 4.87 9.18
CA GLU A 128 17.40 4.11 9.80
C GLU A 128 16.23 3.93 8.82
N GLN A 129 15.87 2.67 8.52
CA GLN A 129 14.76 2.36 7.63
C GLN A 129 13.41 2.91 8.13
N GLY A 130 13.23 3.02 9.44
CA GLY A 130 12.01 3.60 10.03
C GLY A 130 11.77 5.07 9.66
N ARG A 131 12.81 5.77 9.18
CA ARG A 131 12.75 7.18 8.75
C ARG A 131 12.54 7.34 7.25
N PHE A 132 12.36 6.25 6.50
CA PHE A 132 12.13 6.33 5.06
C PHE A 132 10.77 6.98 4.81
N ALA A 133 10.75 7.88 3.82
CA ALA A 133 9.58 8.68 3.45
C ALA A 133 9.51 8.78 1.92
N TYR A 134 9.54 7.63 1.26
CA TYR A 134 9.55 7.45 -0.20
C TYR A 134 8.34 6.65 -0.69
N GLY A 135 7.44 6.25 0.22
CA GLY A 135 6.24 5.49 -0.11
C GLY A 135 5.21 6.31 -0.88
N ALA A 136 4.11 5.66 -1.25
CA ALA A 136 3.06 6.24 -2.09
C ALA A 136 2.52 7.59 -1.57
N LEU A 137 2.50 7.81 -0.25
CA LEU A 137 1.98 9.04 0.36
C LEU A 137 2.98 10.21 0.35
N TYR A 138 4.25 9.94 0.06
CA TYR A 138 5.34 10.92 0.06
C TYR A 138 5.90 11.18 -1.34
N ALA A 139 5.74 10.21 -2.25
CA ALA A 139 6.24 10.26 -3.61
C ALA A 139 5.78 11.51 -4.36
N ASP A 140 6.73 12.17 -5.05
CA ASP A 140 6.42 13.25 -5.98
C ASP A 140 5.83 12.67 -7.27
N PRO A 141 4.63 13.10 -7.70
CA PRO A 141 4.05 12.61 -8.96
C PRO A 141 4.66 13.27 -10.21
N LEU A 142 5.35 14.42 -10.10
CA LEU A 142 5.85 15.15 -11.28
C LEU A 142 6.90 14.38 -12.11
N PRO A 143 7.83 13.60 -11.50
CA PRO A 143 8.85 12.86 -12.24
C PRO A 143 8.32 11.58 -12.93
N ILE A 144 7.03 11.26 -12.81
CA ILE A 144 6.46 10.05 -13.41
C ILE A 144 6.68 10.04 -14.93
N GLY A 145 7.15 8.91 -15.46
CA GLY A 145 7.63 8.79 -16.85
C GLY A 145 9.13 8.99 -17.02
N GLY A 146 9.82 9.48 -15.99
CA GLY A 146 11.27 9.63 -15.98
C GLY A 146 12.05 8.34 -15.68
N ALA A 147 13.33 8.33 -16.05
CA ALA A 147 14.23 7.23 -15.73
C ALA A 147 14.48 7.12 -14.21
N GLY A 148 14.53 5.89 -13.69
CA GLY A 148 14.79 5.65 -12.27
C GLY A 148 13.62 6.00 -11.34
N ILE A 149 12.40 6.14 -11.87
CA ILE A 149 11.16 6.44 -11.12
C ILE A 149 10.23 5.20 -11.13
N PRO A 150 10.28 4.32 -10.12
CA PRO A 150 9.56 3.05 -10.12
C PRO A 150 8.04 3.11 -10.28
N PRO A 151 7.30 4.06 -9.64
CA PRO A 151 5.84 4.11 -9.76
C PRO A 151 5.34 4.31 -11.19
N THR A 152 6.20 4.78 -12.11
CA THR A 152 5.90 4.89 -13.55
C THR A 152 5.35 3.59 -14.13
N LEU A 153 5.87 2.44 -13.70
CA LEU A 153 5.42 1.13 -14.22
C LEU A 153 3.95 0.88 -13.88
N LEU A 154 3.54 1.16 -12.64
CA LEU A 154 2.15 1.02 -12.22
C LEU A 154 1.25 2.04 -12.92
N MET A 155 1.70 3.31 -13.05
CA MET A 155 0.89 4.33 -13.72
C MET A 155 0.67 4.01 -15.20
N GLN A 156 1.68 3.42 -15.85
CA GLN A 156 1.55 2.94 -17.23
C GLN A 156 0.62 1.73 -17.32
N ASP A 157 0.67 0.80 -16.37
CA ASP A 157 -0.23 -0.35 -16.34
C ASP A 157 -1.70 0.09 -16.16
N MET A 158 -1.96 0.94 -15.16
CA MET A 158 -3.29 1.48 -14.86
C MET A 158 -3.89 2.29 -16.02
N LEU A 159 -3.07 2.93 -16.86
CA LEU A 159 -3.54 3.66 -18.03
C LEU A 159 -4.39 2.79 -18.96
N HIS A 160 -4.07 1.50 -19.11
CA HIS A 160 -4.80 0.59 -19.99
C HIS A 160 -6.18 0.20 -19.45
N PHE A 161 -6.43 0.43 -18.16
CA PHE A 161 -7.65 0.01 -17.45
C PHE A 161 -8.44 1.21 -16.89
N LEU A 162 -8.18 2.42 -17.39
CA LEU A 162 -8.95 3.60 -16.98
C LEU A 162 -10.39 3.51 -17.48
N PRO A 163 -11.39 3.81 -16.63
CA PRO A 163 -12.75 3.97 -17.08
C PRO A 163 -12.92 5.30 -17.84
N ASP A 164 -13.84 5.31 -18.81
CA ASP A 164 -14.08 6.44 -19.72
C ASP A 164 -14.27 7.78 -18.98
N TYR A 165 -15.01 7.78 -17.87
CA TYR A 165 -15.27 8.99 -17.10
C TYR A 165 -14.00 9.60 -16.47
N LEU A 166 -12.99 8.79 -16.13
CA LEU A 166 -11.70 9.31 -15.66
C LEU A 166 -10.84 9.81 -16.82
N GLN A 167 -10.89 9.14 -17.97
CA GLN A 167 -10.18 9.61 -19.16
C GLN A 167 -10.66 11.01 -19.56
N GLU A 168 -11.99 11.24 -19.57
CA GLU A 168 -12.56 12.56 -19.82
C GLU A 168 -12.10 13.62 -18.80
N VAL A 169 -12.00 13.24 -17.52
CA VAL A 169 -11.52 14.15 -16.47
C VAL A 169 -10.06 14.53 -16.70
N TYR A 170 -9.21 13.58 -17.10
CA TYR A 170 -7.80 13.86 -17.37
C TYR A 170 -7.59 14.66 -18.66
N GLN A 171 -8.39 14.42 -19.70
CA GLN A 171 -8.31 15.19 -20.96
C GLN A 171 -8.63 16.67 -20.80
N ARG A 172 -9.35 17.07 -19.74
CA ARG A 172 -9.61 18.49 -19.42
C ARG A 172 -8.38 19.25 -18.94
N SER A 173 -7.23 18.58 -18.74
CA SER A 173 -5.98 19.24 -18.37
C SER A 173 -5.45 20.13 -19.50
N ARG A 174 -4.61 21.12 -19.14
CA ARG A 174 -3.93 21.98 -20.14
C ARG A 174 -2.94 21.22 -21.03
N ARG A 175 -2.58 19.99 -20.66
CA ARG A 175 -1.61 19.13 -21.36
C ARG A 175 -2.27 17.92 -22.02
N GLY A 176 -3.60 17.81 -21.96
CA GLY A 176 -4.35 16.70 -22.55
C GLY A 176 -3.84 15.35 -22.06
N GLU A 177 -3.40 14.51 -23.00
CA GLU A 177 -2.90 13.16 -22.70
C GLU A 177 -1.39 13.12 -22.41
N ASP A 178 -0.64 14.21 -22.67
CA ASP A 178 0.82 14.23 -22.52
C ASP A 178 1.27 14.02 -21.05
N ASP A 179 0.44 14.45 -20.09
CA ASP A 179 0.71 14.30 -18.66
C ASP A 179 -0.21 13.27 -17.97
N VAL A 180 -0.88 12.40 -18.74
CA VAL A 180 -1.89 11.47 -18.20
C VAL A 180 -1.35 10.60 -17.07
N ARG A 181 -0.10 10.09 -17.18
CA ARG A 181 0.52 9.27 -16.11
C ARG A 181 0.75 10.04 -14.81
N VAL A 182 1.09 11.33 -14.90
CA VAL A 182 1.24 12.21 -13.73
C VAL A 182 -0.13 12.39 -13.07
N ARG A 183 -1.20 12.57 -13.87
CA ARG A 183 -2.57 12.72 -13.36
C ARG A 183 -3.08 11.43 -12.70
N ILE A 184 -2.84 10.27 -13.33
CA ILE A 184 -3.14 8.96 -12.72
C ILE A 184 -2.42 8.85 -11.37
N CYS A 185 -1.13 9.20 -11.29
CA CYS A 185 -0.37 9.16 -10.05
C CYS A 185 -0.97 10.07 -8.96
N GLN A 186 -1.39 11.29 -9.32
CA GLN A 186 -2.02 12.22 -8.40
C GLN A 186 -3.34 11.67 -7.83
N THR A 187 -4.21 11.11 -8.68
CA THR A 187 -5.47 10.52 -8.21
C THR A 187 -5.27 9.20 -7.49
N PHE A 188 -4.29 8.40 -7.90
CA PHE A 188 -3.90 7.18 -7.18
C PHE A 188 -3.44 7.53 -5.76
N GLN A 189 -2.62 8.58 -5.61
CA GLN A 189 -2.17 9.06 -4.30
C GLN A 189 -3.35 9.51 -3.43
N LYS A 190 -4.37 10.19 -3.99
CA LYS A 190 -5.63 10.50 -3.28
C LYS A 190 -6.35 9.24 -2.79
N SER A 191 -6.44 8.21 -3.63
CA SER A 191 -7.02 6.91 -3.24
C SER A 191 -6.21 6.26 -2.12
N MET A 192 -4.88 6.30 -2.17
CA MET A 192 -4.03 5.74 -1.11
C MET A 192 -4.18 6.47 0.22
N PHE A 193 -4.43 7.80 0.21
CA PHE A 193 -4.80 8.52 1.43
C PHE A 193 -6.12 8.00 2.01
N CYS A 194 -7.15 7.73 1.19
CA CYS A 194 -8.41 7.17 1.68
C CYS A 194 -8.23 5.78 2.30
N VAL A 195 -7.45 4.90 1.64
CA VAL A 195 -7.10 3.57 2.18
C VAL A 195 -6.35 3.70 3.50
N THR A 196 -5.40 4.63 3.59
CA THR A 196 -4.62 4.86 4.81
C THR A 196 -5.50 5.39 5.94
N THR A 197 -6.43 6.31 5.64
CA THR A 197 -7.41 6.79 6.61
C THR A 197 -8.27 5.63 7.13
N ALA A 198 -8.74 4.73 6.27
CA ALA A 198 -9.51 3.56 6.70
C ALA A 198 -8.71 2.67 7.66
N ALA A 199 -7.43 2.43 7.36
CA ALA A 199 -6.55 1.66 8.24
C ALA A 199 -6.31 2.36 9.60
N ILE A 200 -6.06 3.68 9.61
CA ILE A 200 -5.88 4.46 10.84
C ILE A 200 -7.14 4.42 11.70
N VAL A 201 -8.32 4.60 11.10
CA VAL A 201 -9.60 4.51 11.82
C VAL A 201 -9.82 3.10 12.37
N GLY A 202 -9.56 2.06 11.57
CA GLY A 202 -9.75 0.67 11.98
C GLY A 202 -8.78 0.18 13.06
N LEU A 203 -7.64 0.84 13.23
CA LEU A 203 -6.63 0.53 14.23
C LEU A 203 -6.67 1.49 15.43
N ALA A 204 -7.67 2.38 15.50
CA ALA A 204 -7.84 3.24 16.66
C ALA A 204 -8.06 2.40 17.93
N PRO A 205 -7.47 2.77 19.07
CA PRO A 205 -7.57 1.98 20.29
C PRO A 205 -9.00 1.91 20.83
N HIS A 206 -9.83 2.93 20.56
CA HIS A 206 -11.24 2.99 20.94
C HIS A 206 -12.11 3.52 19.79
N PRO A 207 -13.44 3.30 19.81
CA PRO A 207 -14.35 3.92 18.84
C PRO A 207 -14.19 5.44 18.79
N LEU A 208 -14.14 6.02 17.59
CA LEU A 208 -13.90 7.46 17.41
C LEU A 208 -15.07 8.33 17.90
N ASP A 209 -16.26 7.75 18.05
CA ASP A 209 -17.46 8.37 18.58
C ASP A 209 -17.65 8.14 20.10
N THR A 210 -16.65 7.57 20.78
CA THR A 210 -16.69 7.40 22.23
C THR A 210 -16.94 8.72 22.96
N THR A 211 -17.78 8.67 24.00
CA THR A 211 -18.03 9.79 24.93
C THR A 211 -17.20 9.72 26.20
N THR A 212 -16.40 8.66 26.37
CA THR A 212 -15.56 8.46 27.56
C THR A 212 -14.31 9.34 27.45
N PRO A 213 -14.06 10.29 28.37
CA PRO A 213 -12.94 11.22 28.26
C PRO A 213 -11.57 10.55 28.14
N GLU A 214 -11.34 9.46 28.87
CA GLU A 214 -10.07 8.71 28.83
C GLU A 214 -9.84 8.04 27.46
N GLU A 215 -10.90 7.51 26.84
CA GLU A 215 -10.83 6.90 25.51
C GLU A 215 -10.63 7.95 24.41
N GLN A 216 -11.27 9.12 24.55
CA GLN A 216 -11.06 10.25 23.63
C GLN A 216 -9.61 10.73 23.68
N GLU A 217 -9.00 10.80 24.87
CA GLU A 217 -7.61 11.19 25.02
C GLU A 217 -6.65 10.15 24.43
N ALA A 218 -6.91 8.85 24.68
CA ALA A 218 -6.14 7.78 24.06
C ALA A 218 -6.20 7.83 22.51
N ASN A 219 -7.38 8.05 21.95
CA ASN A 219 -7.57 8.24 20.50
C ASN A 219 -6.86 9.50 19.99
N ARG A 220 -6.86 10.61 20.76
CA ARG A 220 -6.14 11.83 20.40
C ARG A 220 -4.64 11.58 20.25
N VAL A 221 -4.01 11.00 21.28
CA VAL A 221 -2.56 10.68 21.27
C VAL A 221 -2.21 9.76 20.10
N TYR A 222 -3.06 8.76 19.84
CA TYR A 222 -2.92 7.87 18.70
C TYR A 222 -2.95 8.62 17.36
N LEU A 223 -3.94 9.49 17.17
CA LEU A 223 -4.09 10.26 15.92
C LEU A 223 -2.99 11.31 15.75
N GLU A 224 -2.53 11.96 16.82
CA GLU A 224 -1.40 12.89 16.80
C GLU A 224 -0.13 12.21 16.28
N THR A 225 0.14 10.99 16.71
CA THR A 225 1.28 10.20 16.22
C THR A 225 1.22 9.99 14.70
N TRP A 226 0.03 9.74 14.15
CA TRP A 226 -0.13 9.64 12.69
C TRP A 226 -0.01 10.99 12.00
N MET A 227 -0.53 12.05 12.61
CA MET A 227 -0.47 13.40 12.04
C MET A 227 0.97 13.88 11.91
N ASP A 228 1.81 13.63 12.90
CA ASP A 228 3.24 13.93 12.84
C ASP A 228 3.92 13.27 11.63
N ARG A 229 3.54 12.04 11.31
CA ARG A 229 4.04 11.34 10.12
C ARG A 229 3.60 12.02 8.83
N PHE A 230 2.37 12.53 8.78
CA PHE A 230 1.83 13.18 7.57
C PHE A 230 2.37 14.59 7.32
N ILE A 231 3.00 15.24 8.30
CA ILE A 231 3.56 16.61 8.14
C ILE A 231 4.46 16.70 6.91
N THR A 232 5.28 15.69 6.66
CA THR A 232 6.23 15.65 5.53
C THR A 232 5.69 14.91 4.30
N SER A 233 4.42 14.46 4.35
CA SER A 233 3.76 13.77 3.24
C SER A 233 3.18 14.72 2.21
N ARG A 234 2.63 14.17 1.12
CA ARG A 234 1.93 14.92 0.08
C ARG A 234 0.48 15.28 0.44
N LEU A 235 0.05 15.08 1.69
CA LEU A 235 -1.33 15.37 2.11
C LEU A 235 -1.75 16.82 1.79
N GLY A 236 -0.85 17.79 2.01
CA GLY A 236 -1.12 19.19 1.68
C GLY A 236 -1.22 19.45 0.16
N ASP A 237 -0.49 18.68 -0.65
CA ASP A 237 -0.46 18.85 -2.11
C ASP A 237 -1.67 18.20 -2.78
N VAL A 238 -2.09 17.02 -2.33
CA VAL A 238 -3.25 16.31 -2.91
C VAL A 238 -4.58 17.05 -2.68
N ASN A 239 -4.64 17.91 -1.66
CA ASN A 239 -5.82 18.71 -1.34
C ASN A 239 -5.82 20.07 -2.05
N LYS A 240 -4.76 20.43 -2.80
CA LYS A 240 -4.77 21.59 -3.68
C LYS A 240 -5.45 21.18 -4.99
N SER A 241 -6.58 21.84 -5.27
CA SER A 241 -7.47 21.58 -6.40
C SER A 241 -6.76 21.69 -7.75
#